data_AF-A0A7U9R9X5-F1
#
_entry.id   AF-A0A7U9R9X5-F1
#
_cell.length_a   1.000
_cell.length_b   1.000
_cell.length_c   1.000
_cell.angle_alpha   90.00
_cell.angle_beta   90.00
_cell.angle_gamma   90.00
#
_symmetry.space_group_name_H-M   'P 1'
#
loop_
_entity.id
_entity.type
_entity.pdbx_description
1 polymer ?
#
loop_
_entity_poly.entity_id
_entity_poly.type
_entity_poly.pdbx_seq_one_letter_code
_entity_poly.pdbx_strand_id
1 'polypeptide(L)'
;MRTRQKGLQHYGIDRERGKELLLLARQEQNRNLLIQAAERSKPELAHYLVMSLACGMSYTKIYKREFVPLPEKDFYGYRRKALAIFNQLLADT
;
A
#
# COMPACT_ATOMS: atom_id res chain seq x y z
N MET A 1 1.01 -4.03 -18.72
CA MET A 1 1.04 -4.92 -17.53
C MET A 1 -0.03 -4.49 -16.53
N ARG A 2 -0.90 -5.40 -16.09
CA ARG A 2 -1.97 -5.08 -15.11
C ARG A 2 -1.36 -4.79 -13.73
N THR A 3 -2.01 -3.96 -12.91
CA THR A 3 -1.52 -3.59 -11.56
C THR A 3 -1.17 -4.81 -10.70
N ARG A 4 -1.98 -5.87 -10.76
CA ARG A 4 -1.75 -7.14 -10.05
C ARG A 4 -0.45 -7.86 -10.41
N GLN A 5 0.08 -7.63 -11.62
CA GLN A 5 1.31 -8.24 -12.12
C GLN A 5 2.55 -7.41 -11.80
N LYS A 6 2.39 -6.12 -11.45
CA LYS A 6 3.52 -5.27 -11.10
C LYS A 6 4.05 -5.62 -9.70
N GLY A 7 5.27 -6.13 -9.63
CA GLY A 7 6.10 -6.14 -8.41
C GLY A 7 6.71 -4.76 -8.10
N LEU A 8 7.28 -4.58 -6.90
CA LEU A 8 7.90 -3.31 -6.46
C LEU A 8 9.07 -2.87 -7.36
N GLN A 9 9.85 -3.82 -7.87
CA GLN A 9 10.94 -3.57 -8.82
C GLN A 9 10.49 -2.83 -10.10
N HIS A 10 9.24 -3.00 -10.53
CA HIS A 10 8.69 -2.27 -11.69
C HIS A 10 8.41 -0.80 -11.39
N TYR A 11 8.48 -0.41 -10.12
CA TYR A 11 8.43 0.97 -9.66
C TYR A 11 9.82 1.49 -9.24
N GLY A 12 10.90 0.76 -9.57
CA GLY A 12 12.26 1.12 -9.17
C GLY A 12 12.56 0.90 -7.68
N ILE A 13 11.72 0.14 -6.98
CA ILE A 13 11.88 -0.12 -5.54
C ILE A 13 12.48 -1.51 -5.35
N ASP A 14 13.69 -1.55 -4.80
CA ASP A 14 14.35 -2.79 -4.42
C ASP A 14 13.79 -3.39 -3.13
N ARG A 15 14.34 -4.53 -2.73
CA ARG A 15 13.87 -5.28 -1.55
C ARG A 15 14.12 -4.53 -0.25
N GLU A 16 15.28 -3.89 -0.08
CA GLU A 16 15.64 -3.21 1.16
C GLU A 16 14.82 -1.94 1.34
N ARG A 17 14.70 -1.12 0.30
CA ARG A 17 13.81 0.03 0.30
C ARG A 17 12.36 -0.38 0.51
N GLY A 18 11.93 -1.49 -0.07
CA GLY A 18 10.60 -2.05 0.18
C GLY A 18 10.33 -2.37 1.65
N LYS A 19 11.31 -2.93 2.38
CA LYS A 19 11.19 -3.18 3.83
C LYS A 19 11.15 -1.87 4.62
N GLU A 20 12.02 -0.94 4.28
CA GLU A 20 12.10 0.38 4.91
C GLU A 20 10.76 1.13 4.77
N LEU A 21 10.18 1.15 3.56
CA LEU A 21 8.87 1.78 3.31
C LEU A 21 7.75 1.16 4.16
N LEU A 22 7.80 -0.15 4.41
CA LEU A 22 6.84 -0.80 5.31
C LEU A 22 7.02 -0.38 6.77
N LEU A 23 8.25 -0.08 7.21
CA LEU A 23 8.49 0.47 8.55
C LEU A 23 8.00 1.92 8.62
N LEU A 24 8.34 2.75 7.62
CA LEU A 24 7.91 4.14 7.53
C LEU A 24 6.39 4.29 7.48
N ALA A 25 5.70 3.41 6.76
CA ALA A 25 4.22 3.42 6.67
C ALA A 25 3.52 3.15 8.01
N ARG A 26 4.22 2.59 9.00
CA ARG A 26 3.67 2.35 10.36
C ARG A 26 3.88 3.53 11.30
N GLN A 27 4.70 4.51 10.90
CA GLN A 27 5.00 5.66 11.73
C GLN A 27 3.87 6.69 11.63
N GLU A 28 3.41 7.21 12.76
CA GLU A 28 2.25 8.11 12.82
C GLU A 28 2.50 9.42 12.07
N GLN A 29 3.74 9.95 12.07
CA GLN A 29 4.08 11.15 11.32
C GLN A 29 3.86 11.03 9.81
N ASN A 30 3.89 9.80 9.27
CA ASN A 30 3.71 9.54 7.85
C ASN A 30 2.25 9.21 7.49
N ARG A 31 1.32 9.25 8.46
CA ARG A 31 -0.07 8.80 8.28
C ARG A 31 -0.79 9.55 7.16
N ASN A 32 -0.62 10.87 7.09
CA ASN A 32 -1.25 11.69 6.06
C ASN A 32 -0.72 11.37 4.66
N LEU A 33 0.59 11.15 4.52
CA LEU A 33 1.19 10.76 3.24
C LEU A 33 0.73 9.36 2.81
N LEU A 34 0.60 8.42 3.76
CA LEU A 34 0.11 7.08 3.49
C LEU A 34 -1.36 7.09 3.03
N ILE A 35 -2.21 7.89 3.66
CA ILE A 35 -3.62 8.06 3.27
C ILE A 35 -3.68 8.60 1.82
N GLN A 36 -2.95 9.67 1.52
CA GLN A 36 -2.87 10.22 0.17
C GLN A 36 -2.38 9.18 -0.86
N ALA A 37 -1.37 8.38 -0.50
CA ALA A 37 -0.85 7.33 -1.39
C ALA A 37 -1.89 6.23 -1.66
N ALA A 38 -2.66 5.85 -0.64
CA ALA A 38 -3.73 4.85 -0.75
C ALA A 38 -4.87 5.35 -1.65
N GLU A 39 -5.31 6.61 -1.46
CA GLU A 39 -6.31 7.27 -2.29
C GLU A 39 -5.87 7.36 -3.75
N ARG A 40 -4.63 7.83 -4.02
CA ARG A 40 -4.06 7.88 -5.38
C ARG A 40 -3.88 6.48 -6.01
N SER A 41 -3.71 5.44 -5.19
CA SER A 41 -3.61 4.07 -5.67
C SER A 41 -4.94 3.55 -6.19
N LYS A 42 -5.98 3.56 -5.34
CA LYS A 42 -7.36 3.18 -5.63
C LYS A 42 -8.28 3.72 -4.52
N PRO A 43 -9.05 4.79 -4.76
CA PRO A 43 -9.84 5.46 -3.71
C PRO A 43 -10.80 4.53 -2.96
N GLU A 44 -11.51 3.65 -3.68
CA GLU A 44 -12.44 2.67 -3.10
C GLU A 44 -11.79 1.71 -2.08
N LEU A 45 -10.46 1.58 -2.12
CA LEU A 45 -9.70 0.68 -1.24
C LEU A 45 -8.82 1.41 -0.24
N ALA A 46 -8.85 2.75 -0.22
CA ALA A 46 -7.90 3.54 0.54
C ALA A 46 -7.87 3.11 2.02
N HIS A 47 -9.04 2.94 2.63
CA HIS A 47 -9.18 2.47 4.01
C HIS A 47 -8.46 1.12 4.25
N TYR A 48 -8.77 0.11 3.43
CA TYR A 48 -8.18 -1.23 3.56
C TYR A 48 -6.67 -1.25 3.30
N LEU A 49 -6.20 -0.42 2.36
CA LEU A 49 -4.79 -0.28 2.04
C LEU A 49 -4.03 0.35 3.22
N VAL A 50 -4.59 1.39 3.85
CA VAL A 50 -4.04 2.00 5.07
C VAL A 50 -3.99 0.98 6.21
N MET A 51 -5.06 0.21 6.45
CA MET A 51 -5.05 -0.86 7.46
C MET A 51 -3.96 -1.90 7.21
N SER A 52 -3.76 -2.30 5.95
CA SER A 52 -2.74 -3.28 5.61
C SER A 52 -1.32 -2.75 5.79
N LEU A 53 -1.08 -1.50 5.43
CA LEU A 53 0.25 -0.89 5.44
C LEU A 53 0.62 -0.36 6.83
N ALA A 54 -0.27 0.40 7.48
CA ALA A 54 -0.02 1.00 8.80
C ALA A 54 -0.16 -0.02 9.95
N CYS A 55 -1.12 -0.94 9.87
CA CYS A 55 -1.36 -1.90 10.97
C CYS A 55 -0.79 -3.30 10.68
N GLY A 56 -0.16 -3.51 9.52
CA GLY A 56 0.40 -4.81 9.13
C GLY A 56 -0.65 -5.91 8.94
N MET A 57 -1.92 -5.55 8.68
CA MET A 57 -2.98 -6.53 8.47
C MET A 57 -2.89 -7.17 7.07
N SER A 58 -3.03 -8.49 7.00
CA SER A 58 -3.15 -9.19 5.72
C SER A 58 -4.55 -9.00 5.13
N TYR A 59 -4.69 -9.23 3.82
CA TYR A 59 -5.99 -9.23 3.15
C TYR A 59 -7.02 -10.10 3.89
N THR A 60 -6.65 -11.33 4.25
CA THR A 60 -7.53 -12.26 4.96
C THR A 60 -7.99 -11.72 6.32
N LYS A 61 -7.11 -11.04 7.07
CA LYS A 61 -7.47 -10.44 8.37
C LYS A 61 -8.46 -9.29 8.19
N ILE A 62 -8.25 -8.45 7.18
CA ILE A 62 -9.16 -7.35 6.84
C ILE A 62 -10.50 -7.93 6.37
N TYR A 63 -10.50 -8.87 5.43
CA TYR A 63 -11.69 -9.51 4.88
C TYR A 63 -12.59 -10.18 5.95
N LYS A 64 -11.97 -10.80 6.96
CA LYS A 64 -12.70 -11.38 8.10
C LYS A 64 -13.37 -10.34 8.99
N ARG A 65 -12.84 -9.12 9.04
CA ARG A 65 -13.37 -8.00 9.83
C ARG A 65 -14.42 -7.21 9.04
N GLU A 66 -14.16 -6.99 7.77
CA GLU A 66 -14.99 -6.22 6.85
C GLU A 66 -14.80 -6.71 5.42
N PHE A 67 -15.89 -6.87 4.69
CA PHE A 67 -15.85 -7.35 3.32
C PHE A 67 -15.00 -6.41 2.44
N VAL A 68 -14.03 -6.98 1.73
CA VAL A 68 -13.19 -6.24 0.78
C VAL A 68 -13.70 -6.56 -0.64
N PRO A 69 -14.14 -5.57 -1.43
CA PRO A 69 -14.85 -5.80 -2.69
C PRO A 69 -13.92 -6.14 -3.87
N LEU A 70 -12.90 -7.00 -3.67
CA LEU A 70 -12.02 -7.46 -4.73
C LEU A 70 -11.23 -8.73 -4.35
N PRO A 71 -10.69 -9.46 -5.35
CA PRO A 71 -9.79 -10.57 -5.09
C PRO A 71 -8.47 -10.15 -4.43
N GLU A 72 -7.95 -11.02 -3.56
CA GLU A 72 -6.68 -10.83 -2.83
C GLU A 72 -5.50 -10.45 -3.73
N LYS A 73 -5.39 -11.09 -4.92
CA LYS A 73 -4.32 -10.80 -5.88
C LYS A 73 -4.34 -9.34 -6.38
N ASP A 74 -5.53 -8.79 -6.57
CA ASP A 74 -5.71 -7.43 -7.06
C ASP A 74 -5.45 -6.46 -5.90
N PHE A 75 -5.83 -6.83 -4.67
CA PHE A 75 -5.56 -6.07 -3.45
C PHE A 75 -4.07 -5.88 -3.24
N TYR A 76 -3.28 -6.94 -3.31
CA TYR A 76 -1.82 -6.82 -3.18
C TYR A 76 -1.17 -6.05 -4.34
N GLY A 77 -1.79 -6.04 -5.53
CA GLY A 77 -1.40 -5.15 -6.61
C GLY A 77 -1.53 -3.68 -6.23
N TYR A 78 -2.71 -3.28 -5.73
CA TYR A 78 -2.96 -1.91 -5.28
C TYR A 78 -2.16 -1.54 -4.02
N ARG A 79 -1.87 -2.50 -3.14
CA ARG A 79 -0.97 -2.31 -1.99
C ARG A 79 0.45 -1.97 -2.44
N ARG A 80 0.99 -2.66 -3.43
CA ARG A 80 2.32 -2.33 -4.00
C ARG A 80 2.31 -0.97 -4.71
N LYS A 81 1.24 -0.66 -5.47
CA LYS A 81 1.06 0.67 -6.09
C LYS A 81 1.02 1.78 -5.03
N ALA A 82 0.28 1.58 -3.94
CA ALA A 82 0.21 2.55 -2.83
C ALA A 82 1.58 2.75 -2.19
N LEU A 83 2.34 1.67 -1.95
CA LEU A 83 3.69 1.79 -1.39
C LEU A 83 4.65 2.54 -2.34
N ALA A 84 4.49 2.38 -3.65
CA ALA A 84 5.27 3.12 -4.64
C ALA A 84 4.95 4.62 -4.66
N ILE A 85 3.67 4.99 -4.58
CA ILE A 85 3.25 6.39 -4.49
C ILE A 85 3.71 7.00 -3.16
N PHE A 86 3.62 6.24 -2.07
CA PHE A 86 4.12 6.67 -0.77
C PHE A 86 5.63 6.96 -0.80
N ASN A 87 6.41 6.13 -1.50
CA ASN A 87 7.84 6.40 -1.71
C ASN A 87 8.11 7.71 -2.45
N GLN A 88 7.28 8.05 -3.45
CA GLN A 88 7.40 9.32 -4.18
C GLN A 88 7.07 10.50 -3.26
N LEU A 89 5.96 10.41 -2.52
CA LEU A 89 5.53 11.46 -1.59
C LEU A 89 6.56 11.75 -0.50
N LEU A 90 7.26 10.73 0.00
CA LEU A 90 8.34 10.89 0.98
C LEU A 90 9.59 11.57 0.41
N ALA A 91 9.80 11.53 -0.90
CA ALA A 91 10.93 12.18 -1.56
C ALA A 91 10.66 13.65 -1.92
N ASP A 92 9.37 14.03 -1.96
CA ASP A 92 8.90 15.38 -2.28
C ASP A 92 8.74 16.28 -1.03
N THR A 93 9.00 15.76 0.17
CA THR A 93 8.95 16.45 1.48
C THR A 93 10.34 16.75 2.01
#